data_AF-A0A6N7R3D1-F1
#
_entry.id   AF-A0A6N7R3D1-F1
#
_cell.length_a   1.000
_cell.length_b   1.000
_cell.length_c   1.000
_cell.angle_alpha   90.00
_cell.angle_beta   90.00
_cell.angle_gamma   90.00
#
_symmetry.space_group_name_H-M   'P 1'
#
loop_
_entity.id
_entity.type
_entity.pdbx_description
1 polymer ?
#
loop_
_entity_poly.entity_id
_entity_poly.type
_entity_poly.pdbx_seq_one_letter_code
_entity_poly.pdbx_strand_id
1 'polypeptide(L)' 'MIKESNEKLNINLLLEQIEKMREELVDIGLRDGLTAPSTLEYSELLDEQIKVYQRLLKET' A
#
# COMPACT_ATOMS: atom_id res chain seq x y z
N MET A 1 1.17 -26.66 7.89
CA MET A 1 2.46 -26.08 7.43
C MET A 1 2.36 -25.32 6.11
N ILE A 2 1.55 -25.73 5.11
CA ILE A 2 1.47 -24.99 3.81
C ILE A 2 0.72 -23.65 3.93
N LYS A 3 -0.29 -23.54 4.81
CA LYS A 3 -1.17 -22.37 4.94
C LYS A 3 -0.45 -21.09 5.43
N GLU A 4 0.31 -21.21 6.53
CA GLU A 4 1.09 -20.10 7.10
C GLU A 4 2.16 -19.55 6.15
N SER A 5 2.73 -20.41 5.30
CA SER A 5 3.75 -19.99 4.33
C SER A 5 3.15 -19.14 3.22
N ASN A 6 1.93 -19.47 2.77
CA ASN A 6 1.21 -18.70 1.75
C ASN A 6 0.67 -17.38 2.31
N GLU A 7 0.20 -17.35 3.56
CA GLU A 7 -0.24 -16.12 4.23
C GLU A 7 0.91 -15.13 4.40
N LYS A 8 2.08 -15.60 4.86
CA LYS A 8 3.30 -14.76 4.95
C LYS A 8 3.75 -14.25 3.58
N LEU A 9 3.70 -15.09 2.54
CA LEU A 9 4.02 -14.66 1.17
C LEU A 9 3.07 -13.56 0.68
N ASN A 10 1.77 -13.71 0.93
CA ASN A 10 0.76 -12.71 0.56
C ASN A 10 0.96 -11.38 1.29
N ILE A 11 1.32 -11.42 2.58
CA ILE A 11 1.62 -10.22 3.37
C ILE A 11 2.86 -9.50 2.82
N ASN A 12 3.92 -10.23 2.44
CA ASN A 12 5.12 -9.64 1.85
C ASN A 12 4.84 -9.00 0.48
N LEU A 13 4.04 -9.66 -0.36
CA LEU A 13 3.66 -9.10 -1.66
C LEU A 13 2.84 -7.80 -1.51
N LEU A 14 1.93 -7.77 -0.54
CA LEU A 14 1.16 -6.56 -0.24
C LEU A 14 2.06 -5.42 0.27
N LEU A 15 3.04 -5.74 1.12
CA LEU A 15 4.02 -4.74 1.56
C LEU A 15 4.81 -4.17 0.38
N GLU A 16 5.31 -5.02 -0.52
CA GLU A 16 6.01 -4.55 -1.73
C GLU A 16 5.14 -3.66 -2.61
N GLN A 17 3.84 -3.95 -2.72
CA GLN A 17 2.88 -3.11 -3.43
C GLN A 17 2.71 -1.75 -2.75
N ILE A 18 2.56 -1.71 -1.42
CA ILE A 18 2.47 -0.47 -0.64
C ILE A 18 3.71 0.40 -0.83
N GLU A 19 4.91 -0.20 -0.82
CA GLU A 19 6.16 0.53 -1.02
C GLU A 19 6.23 1.16 -2.42
N LYS A 20 5.84 0.42 -3.47
CA LYS A 20 5.75 0.96 -4.84
C LYS A 20 4.74 2.10 -4.94
N MET A 21 3.56 1.93 -4.34
CA MET A 21 2.54 2.98 -4.32
C MET A 21 3.05 4.22 -3.58
N ARG A 22 3.84 4.08 -2.52
CA ARG A 22 4.44 5.23 -1.83
C ARG A 22 5.40 6.00 -2.73
N GLU A 23 6.22 5.31 -3.51
CA GLU A 23 7.11 5.94 -4.49
C GLU A 23 6.31 6.67 -5.58
N GLU A 24 5.28 6.02 -6.14
CA GLU A 24 4.40 6.63 -7.13
C GLU A 24 3.65 7.87 -6.60
N LEU A 25 3.20 7.86 -5.34
CA LEU A 25 2.55 9.01 -4.71
C LEU A 25 3.48 10.22 -4.63
N VAL A 26 4.76 10.00 -4.31
CA VAL A 26 5.76 11.07 -4.30
C VAL A 26 5.93 11.64 -5.70
N ASP A 27 6.05 10.79 -6.72
CA ASP A 27 6.19 11.22 -8.11
C ASP A 27 4.96 12.01 -8.59
N ILE A 28 3.74 11.55 -8.26
CA ILE A 28 2.48 12.26 -8.54
C ILE A 28 2.47 13.61 -7.83
N GLY A 29 2.83 13.65 -6.54
CA GLY A 29 2.86 14.88 -5.75
C GLY A 29 3.88 15.91 -6.26
N LEU A 30 5.02 15.45 -6.78
CA LEU A 30 6.04 16.31 -7.40
C LEU A 30 5.61 16.83 -8.77
N ARG A 31 4.90 16.01 -9.56
CA ARG A 31 4.47 16.35 -10.92
C ARG A 31 3.22 17.22 -10.95
N ASP A 32 2.20 16.84 -10.18
CA ASP A 32 0.86 17.43 -10.24
C ASP A 32 0.63 18.41 -9.09
N GLY A 33 1.40 18.28 -7.99
CA GLY A 33 1.29 19.07 -6.77
C GLY A 33 0.68 18.27 -5.61
N LEU A 34 1.15 18.52 -4.38
CA LEU A 34 0.74 17.75 -3.19
C LEU A 34 -0.76 17.82 -2.85
N THR A 35 -1.45 18.85 -3.34
CA THR A 35 -2.89 19.05 -3.12
C THR A 35 -3.72 18.85 -4.38
N ALA A 36 -3.13 18.34 -5.46
CA ALA A 36 -3.87 18.04 -6.69
C ALA A 36 -4.87 16.91 -6.44
N PRO A 37 -6.03 16.91 -7.11
CA PRO A 37 -6.99 15.82 -7.00
C PRO A 37 -6.38 14.44 -7.26
N SER A 38 -5.47 14.33 -8.24
CA SER A 38 -4.74 13.09 -8.52
C SER A 38 -3.90 12.60 -7.35
N THR A 39 -3.18 13.51 -6.68
CA THR A 39 -2.39 13.19 -5.49
C THR A 39 -3.28 12.76 -4.32
N LEU A 40 -4.40 13.45 -4.11
CA LEU A 40 -5.35 13.12 -3.05
C LEU A 40 -6.01 11.75 -3.29
N GLU A 41 -6.57 11.51 -4.47
CA GLU A 41 -7.17 10.24 -4.86
C GLU A 41 -6.17 9.08 -4.71
N TYR A 42 -4.94 9.27 -5.16
CA TYR A 42 -3.91 8.24 -5.03
C TYR A 42 -3.51 8.00 -3.57
N SER A 43 -3.45 9.06 -2.75
CA SER A 43 -3.15 8.92 -1.31
C SER A 43 -4.23 8.14 -0.56
N GLU A 44 -5.50 8.31 -0.93
CA GLU A 44 -6.62 7.55 -0.36
C GLU A 44 -6.53 6.05 -0.72
N LEU A 45 -6.18 5.74 -1.97
CA LEU A 45 -5.96 4.36 -2.40
C LEU A 45 -4.82 3.70 -1.63
N LEU A 46 -3.70 4.41 -1.42
CA LEU A 46 -2.57 3.93 -0.63
C LEU A 46 -2.99 3.66 0.83
N ASP A 47 -3.76 4.56 1.44
CA ASP A 47 -4.25 4.39 2.81
C ASP A 47 -5.11 3.13 2.98
N GLU A 48 -5.97 2.81 1.99
CA GLU A 48 -6.75 1.57 2.00
C GLU A 48 -5.88 0.31 1.93
N GLN A 49 -4.82 0.30 1.10
CA GLN A 49 -3.88 -0.84 1.08
C GLN A 49 -3.15 -1.01 2.41
N ILE A 50 -2.72 0.09 3.03
CA ILE A 50 -2.10 0.09 4.36
C ILE A 50 -3.06 -0.48 5.41
N LYS A 51 -4.35 -0.09 5.39
CA LYS A 51 -5.36 -0.66 6.30
C LYS A 51 -5.52 -2.15 6.13
N VAL A 52 -5.55 -2.65 4.89
CA VAL A 52 -5.61 -4.10 4.63
C VAL A 52 -4.39 -4.81 5.21
N TYR A 53 -3.19 -4.28 4.97
CA TYR A 53 -1.95 -4.83 5.51
C TYR A 53 -1.93 -4.86 7.04
N GLN A 54 -2.34 -3.77 7.68
CA GLN A 54 -2.43 -3.68 9.14
C GLN A 54 -3.45 -4.65 9.74
N ARG A 55 -4.57 -4.93 9.05
CA ARG A 55 -5.54 -5.94 9.49
C ARG A 55 -4.92 -7.34 9.44
N LEU A 56 -4.27 -7.69 8.32
CA LEU A 56 -3.61 -8.98 8.17
C LEU A 56 -2.53 -9.22 9.23
N LEU A 57 -1.76 -8.19 9.59
CA LEU A 57 -0.76 -8.28 10.67
C LEU A 57 -1.37 -8.49 12.06
N LYS A 58 -2.59 -8.00 12.32
CA LYS A 58 -3.28 -8.20 13.61
C LYS A 58 -3.94 -9.58 13.73
N GLU A 59 -4.21 -10.22 12.59
CA GLU A 59 -4.81 -11.56 12.51
C GLU A 59 -3.76 -12.68 12.49
N THR A 60 -2.47 -12.34 12.38
CA THR A 60 -1.32 -13.26 12.39
C THR A 60 -0.68 -13.34 13.78
#